data_AF-W4EKF5-F1
#
_entry.id   AF-W4EKF5-F1
#
_cell.length_a   1.000
_cell.length_b   1.000
_cell.length_c   1.000
_cell.angle_alpha   90.00
_cell.angle_beta   90.00
_cell.angle_gamma   90.00
#
_symmetry.space_group_name_H-M   'P 1'
#
loop_
_entity.id
_entity.type
_entity.pdbx_description
1 polymer ?
#
loop_
_entity_poly.entity_id
_entity_poly.type
_entity_poly.pdbx_seq_one_letter_code
_entity_poly.pdbx_strand_id
1 'polypeptide(L)' 'MFSKDSEKNKGSKKRFEEILSENGVANGNRIIVDRETGIHYLFSWSGYAGGITPLLDSNGKPVIKPNNE' A
#
# COMPACT_ATOMS: atom_id res chain seq x y z
N MET A 1 -31.10 2.07 5.75
CA MET A 1 -30.08 1.71 6.76
C MET A 1 -29.69 0.26 6.51
N PHE A 2 -28.55 0.03 5.88
CA PHE A 2 -27.95 -1.29 5.82
C PHE A 2 -26.53 -1.13 6.34
N SER A 3 -26.38 -1.38 7.65
CA SER A 3 -25.08 -1.64 8.24
C SER A 3 -24.54 -2.88 7.56
N LYS A 4 -23.47 -2.72 6.79
CA LYS A 4 -22.59 -3.84 6.48
C LYS A 4 -21.30 -3.58 7.23
N ASP A 5 -21.36 -3.86 8.53
CA ASP A 5 -20.18 -4.21 9.30
C ASP A 5 -19.62 -5.47 8.65
N SER A 6 -18.75 -5.29 7.65
CA SER A 6 -18.08 -6.40 6.99
C SER A 6 -17.01 -6.93 7.93
N GLU A 7 -17.43 -7.94 8.70
CA GLU A 7 -16.67 -9.08 9.19
C GLU A 7 -15.13 -8.94 9.09
N LYS A 8 -14.53 -8.60 10.22
CA LYS A 8 -13.08 -8.66 10.41
C LYS A 8 -12.67 -10.14 10.44
N ASN A 9 -12.42 -10.70 9.26
CA ASN A 9 -11.99 -12.09 9.07
C ASN A 9 -10.66 -12.32 9.80
N LYS A 10 -10.69 -13.08 10.91
CA LYS A 10 -9.54 -13.50 11.72
C LYS A 10 -8.86 -14.72 11.06
N GLY A 11 -8.29 -14.53 9.87
CA GLY A 11 -7.60 -15.61 9.15
C GLY A 11 -6.80 -15.07 7.97
N SER A 12 -5.49 -15.27 7.99
CA SER A 12 -4.45 -14.75 7.08
C SER A 12 -4.11 -13.25 7.23
N LYS A 13 -2.82 -12.98 7.50
CA LYS A 13 -2.26 -11.63 7.47
C LYS A 13 -2.21 -11.19 6.00
N LYS A 14 -2.86 -10.08 5.64
CA LYS A 14 -2.84 -9.58 4.24
C LYS A 14 -1.40 -9.39 3.76
N ARG A 15 -1.06 -9.93 2.59
CA ARG A 15 0.28 -9.78 1.97
C ARG A 15 0.66 -8.32 1.81
N PHE A 16 -0.25 -7.47 1.36
CA PHE A 16 -0.01 -6.04 1.18
C PHE A 16 -0.59 -5.24 2.35
N GLU A 17 0.23 -4.37 2.95
CA GLU A 17 -0.12 -3.47 4.04
C GLU A 17 -0.03 -2.02 3.59
N GLU A 18 -1.12 -1.27 3.67
CA GLU A 18 -1.09 0.19 3.50
C GLU A 18 -0.48 0.84 4.74
N ILE A 19 0.58 1.63 4.54
CA ILE A 19 1.29 2.33 5.63
C ILE A 19 1.13 3.85 5.56
N LEU A 20 0.70 4.38 4.41
CA LEU A 20 0.38 5.80 4.21
C LEU A 20 -0.75 5.92 3.19
N SER A 21 -1.67 6.85 3.43
CA SER A 21 -2.78 7.19 2.54
C SER A 21 -2.92 8.69 2.47
N GLU A 22 -2.84 9.25 1.26
CA GLU A 22 -3.10 10.65 0.97
C GLU A 22 -4.18 10.71 -0.11
N ASN A 23 -5.38 11.17 0.25
CA ASN A 23 -6.55 11.15 -0.63
C ASN A 23 -7.05 12.57 -0.91
N GLY A 24 -7.33 12.85 -2.18
CA GLY A 24 -8.15 13.96 -2.65
C GLY A 24 -9.50 13.47 -3.18
N VAL A 25 -10.34 14.39 -3.66
CA VAL A 25 -11.70 14.07 -4.13
C VAL A 25 -11.70 13.14 -5.35
N ALA A 26 -10.71 13.27 -6.25
CA ALA A 26 -10.63 12.49 -7.48
C ALA A 26 -9.21 11.95 -7.75
N ASN A 27 -8.33 11.97 -6.76
CA ASN A 27 -6.93 11.57 -6.91
C ASN A 27 -6.36 11.14 -5.55
N GLY A 28 -5.21 10.50 -5.55
CA GLY A 28 -4.50 10.20 -4.31
C GLY A 28 -3.25 9.36 -4.51
N ASN A 29 -2.55 9.16 -3.39
CA ASN A 29 -1.34 8.37 -3.27
C ASN A 29 -1.46 7.44 -2.06
N ARG A 30 -0.90 6.24 -2.18
CA ARG A 30 -0.75 5.28 -1.08
C ARG A 30 0.65 4.70 -1.09
N ILE A 31 1.22 4.51 0.10
CA ILE A 31 2.39 3.65 0.26
C ILE A 31 1.93 2.30 0.79
N ILE A 32 2.29 1.25 0.07
CA ILE A 32 1.91 -0.13 0.38
C ILE A 32 3.19 -0.95 0.53
N VAL A 33 3.27 -1.78 1.56
CA VAL A 33 4.39 -2.70 1.81
C VAL A 33 3.96 -4.12 1.51
N ASP A 34 4.72 -4.82 0.68
CA ASP A 34 4.61 -6.28 0.54
C ASP A 34 5.25 -6.94 1.77
N ARG A 35 4.45 -7.60 2.61
CA ARG A 35 4.93 -8.26 3.83
C ARG A 35 5.80 -9.48 3.56
N GLU A 36 5.76 -10.07 2.37
CA GLU A 36 6.61 -11.21 2.02
C GLU A 36 8.02 -10.77 1.61
N THR A 37 8.14 -9.66 0.89
CA THR A 37 9.43 -9.16 0.36
C THR A 37 9.97 -7.96 1.13
N GLY A 38 9.15 -7.29 1.93
CA GLY A 38 9.44 -6.02 2.58
C GLY A 38 9.44 -4.82 1.64
N ILE A 39 9.20 -4.99 0.32
CA ILE A 39 9.32 -3.89 -0.66
C ILE A 39 8.18 -2.88 -0.49
N HIS A 40 8.52 -1.59 -0.55
CA HIS A 40 7.59 -0.48 -0.55
C HIS A 40 7.18 -0.09 -1.98
N TYR A 41 5.89 0.17 -2.17
CA TYR A 41 5.30 0.61 -3.43
C TYR A 41 4.56 1.93 -3.25
N LEU A 42 4.69 2.82 -4.22
CA LEU A 42 3.79 3.95 -4.40
C LEU A 42 2.68 3.53 -5.37
N PHE A 43 1.44 3.58 -4.89
CA PHE A 43 0.26 3.54 -5.73
C PHE A 43 -0.30 4.95 -5.87
N SER A 44 -0.51 5.41 -7.10
CA SER A 44 -1.04 6.74 -7.39
C SER A 44 -2.18 6.65 -8.40
N TRP A 45 -3.22 7.44 -8.22
CA TRP A 45 -4.37 7.50 -9.14
C TRP A 45 -4.90 8.91 -9.33
N SER A 46 -5.54 9.11 -10.48
CA SER A 46 -6.32 10.30 -10.82
C SER A 46 -7.49 9.90 -11.71
N GLY A 47 -8.71 10.21 -11.26
CA GLY A 47 -9.95 9.74 -11.86
C GLY A 47 -9.99 8.21 -11.92
N TYR A 48 -10.14 7.67 -13.13
CA TYR A 48 -10.21 6.23 -13.40
C TYR A 48 -8.87 5.60 -13.80
N ALA A 49 -7.80 6.39 -13.83
CA ALA A 49 -6.45 5.93 -14.19
C ALA A 49 -5.54 5.90 -12.96
N GLY A 50 -4.54 5.04 -13.00
CA GLY A 50 -3.55 4.94 -11.94
C GLY A 50 -2.39 4.02 -12.31
N GLY A 51 -1.41 3.97 -11.42
CA GLY A 51 -0.21 3.17 -11.58
C GLY A 51 0.40 2.79 -10.24
N ILE A 52 1.29 1.81 -10.30
CA ILE A 52 2.06 1.34 -9.16
C ILE A 52 3.54 1.21 -9.55
N THR A 53 4.43 1.66 -8.67
CA THR A 53 5.88 1.53 -8.83
C THR A 53 6.53 1.19 -7.50
N PRO A 54 7.61 0.39 -7.45
CA PRO A 54 8.44 0.32 -6.25
C PRO A 54 9.02 1.71 -5.93
N LEU A 55 9.13 2.01 -4.64
CA LEU A 55 9.97 3.12 -4.18
C LEU A 55 11.43 2.70 -4.30
N LEU A 56 12.27 3.57 -4.87
CA LEU A 56 13.68 3.29 -5.11
C LEU A 56 14.57 4.13 -4.20
N ASP A 57 15.70 3.57 -3.78
CA ASP A 57 16.77 4.28 -3.10
C ASP A 57 17.64 5.07 -4.09
N SER A 58 18.69 5.74 -3.58
CA SER A 58 19.63 6.53 -4.40
C SER A 58 20.46 5.71 -5.39
N ASN A 59 20.49 4.38 -5.25
CA ASN A 59 21.18 3.46 -6.17
C ASN A 59 20.22 2.82 -7.19
N GLY A 60 18.94 3.22 -7.19
CA GLY A 60 17.91 2.64 -8.04
C GLY A 60 17.43 1.25 -7.60
N LYS A 61 17.70 0.84 -6.36
CA LYS A 61 17.21 -0.44 -5.81
C LYS A 61 15.89 -0.23 -5.05
N PRO A 62 15.00 -1.22 -5.01
CA PRO A 62 13.78 -1.13 -4.21
C PRO A 62 14.06 -0.88 -2.73
N VAL A 63 13.30 0.03 -2.12
CA VAL A 63 13.31 0.26 -0.67
C VAL A 63 12.64 -0.92 0.03
N ILE A 64 13.36 -1.51 0.98
CA ILE A 64 12.93 -2.66 1.77
C ILE A 64 12.73 -2.23 3.22
N LYS A 65 11.61 -2.62 3.83
CA LYS A 65 11.33 -2.43 5.25
C LYS A 65 12.46 -3.07 6.09
N PRO A 66 13.10 -2.32 7.02
CA PRO A 66 14.09 -2.92 7.91
C PRO A 66 13.43 -4.01 8.76
N ASN A 67 14.10 -5.15 8.88
CA ASN A 67 13.74 -6.16 9.88
C ASN A 67 14.16 -5.60 11.23
N ASN A 68 13.21 -5.10 12.01
CA ASN A 68 13.45 -4.84 13.42
C ASN A 68 13.48 -6.20 14.12
N GLU A 69 14.68 -6.64 14.52
CA GLU A 69 14.85 -7.74 15.50
C GLU A 69 14.28 -7.35 16.86
#